data_AF-A0ABD6EC90-F1
#
_entry.id   AF-A0ABD6EC90-F1
#
_cell.length_a   1.000
_cell.length_b   1.000
_cell.length_c   1.000
_cell.angle_alpha   90.00
_cell.angle_beta   90.00
_cell.angle_gamma   90.00
#
_symmetry.space_group_name_H-M   'P 1'
#
loop_
_entity.id
_entity.type
_entity.pdbx_description
1 polymer ?
#
loop_
_entity_poly.entity_id
_entity_poly.type
_entity_poly.pdbx_seq_one_letter_code
_entity_poly.pdbx_strand_id
1 'polypeptide(L)'
;MECGIRLRVLAKSETCPRCRRNVGTMYFLSYPGSWDHLKIPVELYDHPHSAKYNIGIESEYAAQCYDAYTAHVCNICEKKGNKRVFPTFLALNQHVYQVHNYEFCDICLENLQILSRNRRTYTHLGLQIHIKEGDSDDTSQRGE
;
A
#
# COMPACT_ATOMS: atom_id res chain seq x y z
N MET A 1 5.11 -5.30 -7.49
CA MET A 1 3.69 -4.98 -7.27
C MET A 1 3.50 -3.75 -6.36
N GLU A 2 4.06 -3.73 -5.14
CA GLU A 2 3.92 -2.62 -4.18
C GLU A 2 4.12 -1.22 -4.77
N CYS A 3 5.22 -0.96 -5.49
CA CYS A 3 5.48 0.36 -6.07
C CYS A 3 4.39 0.80 -7.06
N GLY A 4 3.84 -0.13 -7.84
CA GLY A 4 2.73 0.14 -8.76
C GLY A 4 1.45 0.51 -8.02
N ILE A 5 1.14 -0.19 -6.92
CA ILE A 5 0.00 0.14 -6.06
C ILE A 5 0.18 1.54 -5.44
N ARG A 6 1.36 1.83 -4.89
CA ARG A 6 1.66 3.17 -4.34
C ARG A 6 1.48 4.27 -5.38
N LEU A 7 2.00 4.09 -6.59
CA LEU A 7 1.92 5.09 -7.65
C LEU A 7 0.50 5.27 -8.19
N ARG A 8 -0.16 4.17 -8.58
CA ARG A 8 -1.44 4.23 -9.31
C ARG A 8 -2.65 4.30 -8.39
N VAL A 9 -2.64 3.58 -7.27
CA VAL A 9 -3.81 3.40 -6.41
C VAL A 9 -3.82 4.42 -5.28
N LEU A 10 -2.69 4.57 -4.57
CA LEU A 10 -2.60 5.51 -3.45
C LEU A 10 -2.39 6.94 -3.95
N ALA A 11 -1.32 7.19 -4.70
CA ALA A 11 -1.00 8.52 -5.21
C ALA A 11 -1.89 8.97 -6.39
N LYS A 12 -2.71 8.06 -6.95
CA LYS A 12 -3.59 8.33 -8.11
C LYS A 12 -2.85 8.97 -9.30
N SER A 13 -1.57 8.63 -9.46
CA SER A 13 -0.74 9.19 -10.53
C SER A 13 -0.79 8.29 -11.76
N GLU A 14 -1.12 8.91 -12.89
CA GLU A 14 -1.01 8.29 -14.21
C GLU A 14 0.32 8.64 -14.89
N THR A 15 1.21 9.36 -14.21
CA THR A 15 2.45 9.85 -14.80
C THR A 15 3.61 8.94 -14.42
N CYS A 16 4.37 8.48 -15.42
CA CYS A 16 5.58 7.71 -15.17
C CYS A 16 6.63 8.60 -14.46
N PRO A 17 7.12 8.22 -13.27
CA PRO A 17 8.06 9.05 -12.51
C PRO A 17 9.41 9.21 -13.21
N ARG A 18 9.77 8.30 -14.13
CA ARG A 18 11.05 8.33 -14.84
C ARG A 18 11.02 9.24 -16.07
N CYS A 19 9.99 9.12 -16.91
CA CYS A 19 9.94 9.80 -18.21
C CYS A 19 8.82 10.83 -18.34
N ARG A 20 8.00 11.01 -17.29
CA ARG A 20 6.88 11.97 -17.22
C ARG A 20 5.79 11.80 -18.27
N ARG A 21 5.75 10.67 -18.98
CA ARG A 21 4.64 10.34 -19.89
C ARG A 21 3.43 9.84 -19.11
N ASN A 22 2.25 10.11 -19.66
CA ASN A 22 1.01 9.48 -19.20
C ASN A 22 1.06 7.97 -19.50
N VAL A 23 0.69 7.19 -18.49
CA VAL A 23 0.52 5.75 -18.53
C VAL A 23 -0.98 5.52 -18.48
N GLY A 24 -1.59 5.09 -19.59
CA GLY A 24 -3.03 4.83 -19.65
C GLY A 24 -3.44 3.74 -18.66
N THR A 25 -2.99 2.50 -18.90
CA THR A 25 -3.28 1.35 -18.03
C THR A 25 -2.01 0.79 -17.42
N MET A 26 -2.04 0.47 -16.11
CA MET A 26 -0.94 -0.24 -15.44
C MET A 26 -1.29 -1.72 -15.27
N TYR A 27 -0.43 -2.61 -15.76
CA TYR A 27 -0.68 -4.05 -15.71
C TYR A 27 0.10 -4.72 -14.58
N PHE A 28 -0.61 -5.52 -13.78
CA PHE A 28 -0.03 -6.44 -12.81
C PHE A 28 0.00 -7.84 -13.41
N LEU A 29 1.20 -8.27 -13.80
CA LEU A 29 1.47 -9.53 -14.47
C LEU A 29 2.40 -10.37 -13.60
N SER A 30 2.24 -11.69 -13.69
CA SER A 30 3.16 -12.67 -13.12
C SER A 30 4.44 -12.67 -13.95
N TYR A 31 5.59 -12.81 -13.29
CA TYR A 31 6.86 -12.85 -14.02
C TYR A 31 6.99 -14.20 -14.75
N PRO A 32 7.06 -14.23 -16.09
CA PRO A 32 7.08 -15.48 -16.85
C PRO A 32 8.49 -16.11 -16.95
N GLY A 33 9.52 -15.52 -16.31
CA GLY A 33 10.91 -15.98 -16.40
C GLY A 33 11.77 -15.22 -17.41
N SER A 34 11.18 -14.66 -18.46
CA SER A 34 11.84 -13.78 -19.45
C SER A 34 10.89 -12.72 -20.01
N TRP A 35 11.41 -11.55 -20.38
CA TRP A 35 10.58 -10.46 -20.91
C TRP A 35 10.42 -10.48 -22.44
N ASP A 36 11.26 -11.24 -23.15
CA ASP A 36 11.31 -11.25 -24.63
C ASP A 36 10.00 -11.72 -25.28
N HIS A 37 9.21 -12.53 -24.56
CA HIS A 37 7.95 -13.08 -25.04
C HIS A 37 6.75 -12.64 -24.19
N LEU A 38 6.92 -11.63 -23.33
CA LEU A 38 5.82 -11.12 -22.53
C LEU A 38 4.76 -10.51 -23.45
N LYS A 39 3.59 -11.14 -23.49
CA LYS A 39 2.39 -10.59 -24.11
C LYS A 39 1.41 -10.25 -23.01
N ILE A 40 0.87 -9.03 -23.06
CA ILE A 40 -0.25 -8.66 -22.19
C ILE A 40 -1.43 -9.55 -22.61
N PRO A 41 -2.05 -10.30 -21.67
CA PRO A 41 -3.21 -11.11 -21.96
C PRO A 41 -4.34 -10.27 -22.56
N VAL A 42 -5.09 -10.87 -23.51
CA VAL A 42 -6.26 -10.22 -24.10
C VAL A 42 -7.42 -10.17 -23.10
N GLU A 43 -7.56 -11.24 -22.31
CA GLU A 43 -8.53 -11.33 -21.22
C GLU A 43 -7.82 -11.05 -19.90
N LEU A 44 -8.36 -10.09 -19.14
CA LEU A 44 -7.87 -9.71 -17.83
C LEU A 44 -8.85 -10.20 -16.77
N TYR A 45 -8.35 -10.47 -15.58
CA TYR A 45 -9.17 -10.79 -14.42
C TYR A 45 -10.05 -9.58 -14.04
N ASP A 46 -11.36 -9.81 -13.94
CA ASP A 46 -12.31 -8.77 -13.53
C ASP A 46 -12.14 -8.48 -12.04
N HIS A 47 -11.68 -7.26 -11.74
CA HIS A 47 -11.38 -6.84 -10.39
C HIS A 47 -12.01 -5.46 -10.11
N PRO A 48 -12.64 -5.23 -8.94
CA PRO A 48 -13.33 -3.97 -8.65
C PRO A 48 -12.46 -2.71 -8.79
N HIS A 49 -11.15 -2.86 -8.60
CA HIS A 49 -10.19 -1.76 -8.73
C HIS A 49 -9.72 -1.49 -10.16
N SER A 50 -9.99 -2.38 -11.12
CA SER A 50 -9.52 -2.26 -12.50
C SER A 50 -10.01 -0.98 -13.17
N ALA A 51 -11.33 -0.77 -13.19
CA ALA A 51 -11.92 0.44 -13.76
C ALA A 51 -11.60 1.70 -12.94
N LYS A 52 -11.61 1.60 -11.61
CA LYS A 52 -11.42 2.74 -10.71
C LYS A 52 -10.03 3.37 -10.81
N TYR A 53 -8.99 2.56 -11.04
CA TYR A 53 -7.60 3.01 -11.01
C TYR A 53 -6.87 2.77 -12.33
N ASN A 54 -7.57 2.45 -13.43
CA ASN A 54 -6.97 2.12 -14.72
C ASN A 54 -5.86 1.06 -14.59
N ILE A 55 -6.18 -0.05 -13.91
CA ILE A 55 -5.27 -1.19 -13.75
C ILE A 55 -5.80 -2.42 -14.46
N GLY A 56 -4.89 -3.22 -15.01
CA GLY A 56 -5.16 -4.55 -15.54
C GLY A 56 -4.52 -5.60 -14.65
N ILE A 57 -5.22 -6.67 -14.35
CA ILE A 57 -4.71 -7.80 -13.56
C ILE A 57 -4.78 -9.05 -14.45
N GLU A 58 -3.65 -9.75 -14.58
CA GLU A 58 -3.55 -10.90 -15.49
C GLU A 58 -4.43 -12.09 -15.09
N SER A 59 -4.41 -12.44 -13.80
CA SER A 59 -4.94 -13.71 -13.31
C SER A 59 -5.51 -13.57 -11.91
N GLU A 60 -6.27 -14.58 -11.49
CA GLU A 60 -6.74 -14.70 -10.11
C GLU A 60 -5.58 -14.66 -9.11
N TYR A 61 -4.45 -15.32 -9.40
CA TYR A 61 -3.26 -15.28 -8.55
C TYR A 61 -2.71 -13.85 -8.38
N ALA A 62 -2.62 -13.09 -9.48
CA ALA A 62 -2.19 -11.70 -9.42
C ALA A 62 -3.19 -10.83 -8.64
N ALA A 63 -4.50 -11.12 -8.73
CA ALA A 63 -5.55 -10.46 -7.95
C ALA A 63 -5.41 -10.74 -6.46
N GLN A 64 -5.23 -12.01 -6.05
CA GLN A 64 -5.01 -12.39 -4.66
C GLN A 64 -3.76 -11.72 -4.08
N CYS A 65 -2.69 -11.64 -4.87
CA CYS A 65 -1.48 -10.90 -4.48
C CYS A 65 -1.77 -9.41 -4.30
N TYR A 66 -2.48 -8.79 -5.26
CA TYR A 66 -2.89 -7.39 -5.18
C TYR A 66 -3.70 -7.11 -3.92
N ASP A 67 -4.71 -7.94 -3.64
CA ASP A 67 -5.56 -7.83 -2.46
C ASP A 67 -4.76 -7.98 -1.16
N ALA A 68 -3.80 -8.90 -1.12
CA ALA A 68 -2.92 -9.06 0.03
C ALA A 68 -2.07 -7.81 0.31
N TYR A 69 -1.65 -7.07 -0.72
CA TYR A 69 -0.96 -5.78 -0.55
C TYR A 69 -1.89 -4.67 -0.08
N THR A 70 -3.12 -4.62 -0.59
CA THR A 70 -4.10 -3.57 -0.25
C THR A 70 -4.89 -3.83 1.03
N ALA A 71 -4.85 -5.06 1.56
CA ALA A 71 -5.53 -5.46 2.78
C ALA A 71 -5.13 -4.60 3.99
N HIS A 72 -6.13 -4.23 4.80
CA HIS A 72 -5.92 -3.54 6.07
C HIS A 72 -5.62 -4.59 7.15
N VAL A 73 -4.34 -4.83 7.43
CA VAL A 73 -3.90 -5.82 8.43
C VAL A 73 -3.30 -5.11 9.64
N CYS A 74 -3.61 -5.60 10.84
CA CYS A 74 -2.95 -5.13 12.06
C CYS A 74 -1.56 -5.78 12.20
N ASN A 75 -0.51 -4.97 12.09
CA ASN A 75 0.89 -5.37 12.23
C ASN A 75 1.23 -5.91 13.64
N ILE A 76 0.59 -5.40 14.70
CA ILE A 76 0.80 -5.86 16.08
C ILE A 76 0.22 -7.26 16.27
N CYS A 77 -1.00 -7.50 15.79
CA CYS A 77 -1.65 -8.81 15.81
C CYS A 77 -0.91 -9.84 14.93
N GLU A 78 -0.46 -9.44 13.75
CA GLU A 78 0.32 -10.31 12.85
C GLU A 78 1.63 -10.77 13.52
N LYS A 79 2.37 -9.86 14.17
CA LYS A 79 3.57 -10.21 14.96
C LYS A 79 3.30 -11.18 16.10
N LYS A 80 2.08 -11.20 16.63
CA LYS A 80 1.63 -12.15 17.68
C LYS A 80 1.09 -13.46 17.11
N GLY A 81 1.20 -13.70 15.81
CA GLY A 81 0.71 -14.91 15.14
C GLY A 81 -0.81 -14.92 14.88
N ASN A 82 -1.51 -13.83 15.18
CA ASN A 82 -2.97 -13.73 15.06
C ASN A 82 -3.35 -12.73 13.97
N LYS A 83 -3.09 -13.06 12.70
CA LYS A 83 -3.36 -12.15 11.57
C LYS A 83 -4.84 -11.78 11.53
N ARG A 84 -5.13 -10.47 11.66
CA ARG A 84 -6.48 -9.90 11.55
C ARG A 84 -6.54 -8.95 10.36
N VAL A 85 -7.47 -9.21 9.46
CA VAL A 85 -7.75 -8.40 8.27
C VAL A 85 -9.03 -7.62 8.50
N PHE A 86 -9.03 -6.34 8.14
CA PHE A 86 -10.14 -5.42 8.32
C PHE A 86 -10.66 -4.96 6.96
N PRO A 87 -11.98 -4.73 6.82
CA PRO A 87 -12.58 -4.31 5.56
C PRO A 87 -12.23 -2.86 5.19
N THR A 88 -11.94 -2.02 6.18
CA THR A 88 -11.61 -0.60 5.98
C THR A 88 -10.45 -0.18 6.89
N PHE A 89 -9.75 0.87 6.48
CA PHE A 89 -8.71 1.47 7.31
C PHE A 89 -9.28 1.99 8.65
N LEU A 90 -10.51 2.52 8.66
CA LEU A 90 -11.17 2.98 9.88
C LEU A 90 -11.35 1.85 10.91
N ALA A 91 -11.80 0.67 10.45
CA ALA A 91 -11.94 -0.50 11.31
C ALA A 91 -10.58 -0.98 11.87
N LEU A 92 -9.52 -0.92 11.05
CA LEU A 92 -8.16 -1.19 11.51
C LEU A 92 -7.71 -0.16 12.57
N ASN A 93 -7.94 1.13 12.33
CA ASN A 93 -7.55 2.19 13.26
C ASN A 93 -8.25 2.03 14.63
N GLN A 94 -9.56 1.81 14.61
CA GLN A 94 -10.35 1.52 15.82
C GLN A 94 -9.82 0.31 16.59
N HIS A 95 -9.48 -0.77 15.88
CA HIS A 95 -8.93 -1.97 16.50
C HIS A 95 -7.57 -1.70 17.17
N VAL A 96 -6.65 -1.01 16.49
CA VAL A 96 -5.32 -0.70 17.02
C VAL A 96 -5.43 0.18 18.26
N TYR A 97 -6.35 1.15 18.25
CA TYR A 97 -6.65 1.99 19.40
C TYR A 97 -7.19 1.17 20.59
N GLN A 98 -8.29 0.43 20.39
CA GLN A 98 -8.99 -0.24 21.48
C GLN A 98 -8.25 -1.47 22.05
N VAL A 99 -7.56 -2.23 21.20
CA VAL A 99 -6.95 -3.53 21.59
C VAL A 99 -5.48 -3.40 21.91
N HIS A 100 -4.79 -2.42 21.33
CA HIS A 100 -3.35 -2.25 21.54
C HIS A 100 -2.98 -0.97 22.29
N ASN A 101 -3.88 0.01 22.40
CA ASN A 101 -3.57 1.34 22.93
C ASN A 101 -2.45 2.03 22.12
N TYR A 102 -2.50 1.84 20.80
CA TYR A 102 -1.65 2.51 19.81
C TYR A 102 -2.51 3.32 18.85
N GLU A 103 -1.91 4.30 18.19
CA GLU A 103 -2.56 5.23 17.28
C GLU A 103 -1.73 5.38 16.00
N PHE A 104 -2.39 5.69 14.89
CA PHE A 104 -1.72 6.16 13.67
C PHE A 104 -1.57 7.68 13.73
N CYS A 105 -0.54 8.23 13.08
CA CYS A 105 -0.37 9.68 12.96
C CYS A 105 -1.25 10.25 11.85
N ASP A 106 -2.22 11.11 12.19
CA ASP A 106 -3.16 11.70 11.23
C ASP A 106 -2.46 12.52 10.13
N ILE A 107 -1.41 13.26 10.49
CA ILE A 107 -0.60 14.02 9.52
C ILE A 107 0.00 13.07 8.48
N CYS A 108 0.54 11.92 8.91
CA CYS A 108 1.07 10.91 8.00
C CYS A 108 -0.03 10.17 7.22
N LEU A 109 -1.24 10.03 7.77
CA LEU A 109 -2.39 9.46 7.04
C LEU A 109 -2.75 10.31 5.84
N GLU A 110 -2.76 11.63 6.01
CA GLU A 110 -3.11 12.60 4.97
C GLU A 110 -2.01 12.76 3.92
N ASN A 111 -0.74 12.80 4.35
CA ASN A 111 0.35 13.23 3.49
C ASN A 111 1.17 12.09 2.86
N LEU A 112 1.19 10.90 3.47
CA LEU A 112 2.03 9.79 2.99
C LEU A 112 1.22 8.76 2.18
N GLN A 113 1.71 8.48 0.97
CA GLN A 113 1.16 7.47 0.04
C GLN A 113 1.71 6.07 0.35
N ILE A 114 1.45 5.61 1.57
CA ILE A 114 1.94 4.33 2.10
C ILE A 114 0.79 3.35 2.37
N LEU A 115 1.05 2.08 2.07
CA LEU A 115 0.12 0.98 2.34
C LEU A 115 -0.15 0.88 3.84
N SER A 116 -1.37 0.49 4.21
CA SER A 116 -1.79 0.35 5.60
C SER A 116 -0.86 -0.55 6.42
N ARG A 117 -0.42 -1.68 5.83
CA ARG A 117 0.53 -2.61 6.45
C ARG A 117 1.92 -2.03 6.71
N ASN A 118 2.31 -0.99 5.97
CA ASN A 118 3.62 -0.33 6.10
C ASN A 118 3.53 0.94 6.97
N ARG A 119 2.35 1.29 7.48
CA ARG A 119 2.17 2.43 8.40
C ARG A 119 2.71 2.08 9.78
N ARG A 120 3.40 3.04 10.40
CA ARG A 120 3.84 2.96 11.80
C ARG A 120 2.67 3.27 12.72
N THR A 121 2.67 2.59 13.86
CA THR A 121 1.71 2.78 14.96
C THR A 121 2.49 3.22 16.19
N TYR A 122 1.99 4.20 16.92
CA TYR A 122 2.70 4.82 18.04
C TYR A 122 1.91 4.63 19.34
N THR A 123 2.60 4.54 20.47
CA THR A 123 1.94 4.79 21.75
C THR A 123 1.56 6.27 21.84
N HIS A 124 0.67 6.65 22.76
CA HIS A 124 0.28 8.05 22.92
C HIS A 124 1.50 8.98 23.11
N LEU A 125 2.42 8.64 23.99
CA LEU A 125 3.67 9.40 24.19
C LEU A 125 4.56 9.37 22.93
N GLY A 126 4.68 8.22 22.27
CA GLY A 126 5.46 8.08 21.04
C GLY A 126 4.92 8.94 19.91
N LEU A 127 3.60 9.11 19.82
CA LEU A 127 2.95 9.96 18.82
C LEU A 127 3.26 11.44 19.06
N GLN A 128 3.22 11.89 20.32
CA GLN A 128 3.59 13.26 20.67
C GLN A 128 5.05 13.59 20.30
N ILE A 129 5.96 12.65 20.57
CA ILE A 129 7.37 12.78 20.17
C ILE A 129 7.48 12.80 18.64
N HIS A 130 6.83 11.85 17.95
CA HIS A 130 6.84 11.78 16.49
C HIS A 130 6.33 13.06 15.83
N ILE A 131 5.25 13.66 16.34
CA ILE A 131 4.69 14.91 15.79
C ILE A 131 5.68 16.08 15.98
N LYS A 132 6.40 16.12 17.10
CA LYS A 132 7.30 17.22 17.44
C LYS A 132 8.68 17.11 16.78
N GLU A 133 9.23 15.90 16.73
CA GLU A 133 10.65 15.65 16.44
C GLU A 133 10.86 14.69 15.25
N GLY A 134 9.78 14.07 14.74
CA GLY A 134 9.85 13.03 13.72
C GLY A 134 10.20 11.65 14.30
N ASP A 135 10.31 10.64 13.43
CA ASP A 135 10.82 9.33 13.81
C ASP A 135 12.35 9.37 13.95
N SER A 136 12.90 8.89 15.06
CA SER A 136 14.34 8.90 15.33
C SER A 136 15.17 8.04 14.34
N ASP A 137 14.51 7.12 13.65
CA ASP A 137 15.09 6.20 12.66
C ASP A 137 14.94 6.72 11.21
N ASP A 138 14.28 7.87 11.01
CA ASP A 138 14.11 8.47 9.69
C ASP A 138 15.36 9.25 9.30
N THR A 139 16.31 8.57 8.67
CA THR A 139 17.52 9.17 8.07
C THR A 139 17.26 9.72 6.66
N SER A 140 16.00 9.85 6.21
CA SER A 140 15.65 10.14 4.81
C SER A 140 15.83 11.61 4.39
N GLN A 141 16.59 12.40 5.15
CA GLN A 141 16.93 13.80 4.84
C GLN A 141 18.45 13.98 4.80
N ARG A 142 19.13 13.22 3.95
CA ARG A 142 20.40 13.65 3.35
C ARG A 142 20.28 13.43 1.85
N GLY A 143 19.71 14.43 1.17
CA GLY A 143 19.82 14.54 -0.27
C GLY A 143 21.30 14.64 -0.65
N GLU A 144 21.71 13.78 -1.58
CA GLU A 144 22.86 14.03 -2.44
C GLU A 144 22.38 14.62 -3.76
#